data_AF-A0A7W5AMV0-F1
#
_entry.id   AF-A0A7W5AMV0-F1
#
_cell.length_a   1.000
_cell.length_b   1.000
_cell.length_c   1.000
_cell.angle_alpha   90.00
_cell.angle_beta   90.00
_cell.angle_gamma   90.00
#
_symmetry.space_group_name_H-M   'P 1'
#
loop_
_entity.id
_entity.type
_entity.pdbx_description
1 polymer ?
#
loop_
_entity_poly.entity_id
_entity_poly.type
_entity_poly.pdbx_seq_one_letter_code
_entity_poly.pdbx_strand_id
1 'polypeptide(L)'
;MDEFWLHPRLGTATRDGQAPRFYLLALQHAVQTLDADPRWQQWWHRSGFLDCELGIVTEGRLDHLRPSADLRRVDDRLRANFTCALPPAGTARDELVRRAATEVRTMFELIREALALPDLPPPPTPSAPPEDAGEVPVTAKGLPSIPRELEPQGYLTLTQVQDFFGS
;
A
#
# COMPACT_ATOMS: atom_id res chain seq x y z
N MET A 1 5.04 24.61 -0.55
CA MET A 1 4.66 23.59 0.44
C MET A 1 3.99 22.54 -0.42
N ASP A 2 4.67 21.42 -0.67
CA ASP A 2 4.18 20.48 -1.66
C ASP A 2 2.83 19.90 -1.20
N GLU A 3 1.79 20.24 -1.94
CA GLU A 3 0.37 20.07 -1.62
C GLU A 3 -0.08 18.66 -2.05
N PHE A 4 0.58 17.64 -1.52
CA PHE A 4 0.22 16.24 -1.77
C PHE A 4 -0.99 15.87 -0.92
N TRP A 5 -2.02 15.29 -1.53
CA TRP A 5 -3.20 14.80 -0.81
C TRP A 5 -3.03 13.32 -0.42
N LEU A 6 -2.06 12.62 -1.02
CA LEU A 6 -1.79 11.21 -0.75
C LEU A 6 -0.38 11.02 -0.17
N HIS A 7 -0.34 10.45 1.02
CA HIS A 7 0.88 10.24 1.80
C HIS A 7 1.18 8.74 1.92
N PRO A 8 1.99 8.15 1.01
CA PRO A 8 2.33 6.73 1.08
C PRO A 8 3.23 6.42 2.28
N ARG A 9 2.92 5.33 2.98
CA ARG A 9 3.76 4.73 4.01
C ARG A 9 4.03 3.29 3.62
N LEU A 10 5.27 2.97 3.28
CA LEU A 10 5.64 1.64 2.80
C LEU A 10 6.27 0.81 3.91
N GLY A 11 5.77 -0.41 4.04
CA GLY A 11 6.18 -1.40 5.02
C GLY A 11 6.53 -2.73 4.36
N THR A 12 7.44 -3.46 4.97
CA THR A 12 7.72 -4.84 4.58
C THR A 12 7.89 -5.72 5.80
N ALA A 13 7.20 -6.86 5.76
CA ALA A 13 7.25 -7.91 6.73
C ALA A 13 7.74 -9.17 6.02
N THR A 14 9.05 -9.45 6.12
CA THR A 14 9.65 -10.65 5.49
C THR A 14 10.24 -11.57 6.55
N ARG A 15 10.05 -12.88 6.39
CA ARG A 15 10.67 -13.92 7.24
C ARG A 15 12.14 -14.15 6.87
N ASP A 16 12.51 -13.85 5.62
CA ASP A 16 13.82 -14.15 5.03
C ASP A 16 14.70 -12.90 4.79
N GLY A 17 14.25 -11.72 5.23
CA GLY A 17 15.05 -10.48 5.23
C GLY A 17 15.26 -9.81 3.87
N GLN A 18 14.82 -10.40 2.75
CA GLN A 18 14.93 -9.77 1.43
C GLN A 18 13.63 -9.02 1.08
N ALA A 19 13.62 -7.71 1.33
CA ALA A 19 12.56 -6.83 0.87
C ALA A 19 12.55 -6.78 -0.68
N PRO A 20 11.38 -6.86 -1.36
CA PRO A 20 11.32 -6.77 -2.82
C PRO A 20 11.49 -5.30 -3.25
N ARG A 21 12.72 -4.77 -3.15
CA ARG A 21 13.02 -3.33 -3.31
C ARG A 21 12.38 -2.72 -4.56
N PHE A 22 12.49 -3.39 -5.69
CA PHE A 22 11.91 -2.90 -6.94
C PHE A 22 10.37 -2.84 -6.89
N TYR A 23 9.72 -3.81 -6.25
CA TYR A 23 8.27 -3.81 -6.12
C TYR A 23 7.78 -2.70 -5.18
N LEU A 24 8.50 -2.45 -4.08
CA LEU A 24 8.20 -1.33 -3.17
C LEU A 24 8.37 0.02 -3.88
N LEU A 25 9.42 0.18 -4.69
CA LEU A 25 9.61 1.32 -5.57
C LEU A 25 8.45 1.47 -6.57
N ALA A 26 8.02 0.37 -7.18
CA ALA A 26 6.89 0.38 -8.11
C ALA A 26 5.56 0.77 -7.42
N LEU A 27 5.33 0.32 -6.19
CA LEU A 27 4.18 0.74 -5.37
C LEU A 27 4.23 2.23 -5.05
N GLN A 28 5.39 2.74 -4.61
CA GLN A 28 5.56 4.16 -4.35
C GLN A 28 5.28 5.00 -5.60
N HIS A 29 5.86 4.59 -6.73
CA HIS A 29 5.72 5.30 -8.00
C HIS A 29 4.28 5.28 -8.50
N ALA A 30 3.58 4.16 -8.35
CA ALA A 30 2.15 4.08 -8.68
C ALA A 30 1.32 5.05 -7.82
N VAL A 31 1.62 5.15 -6.52
CA VAL A 31 0.98 6.11 -5.61
C VAL A 31 1.28 7.56 -6.02
N GLN A 32 2.54 7.89 -6.29
CA GLN A 32 2.94 9.23 -6.71
C GLN A 32 2.32 9.64 -8.05
N THR A 33 2.22 8.70 -8.99
CA THR A 33 1.58 8.95 -10.29
C THR A 33 0.08 9.25 -10.11
N LEU A 34 -0.57 8.59 -9.16
CA LEU A 34 -1.98 8.79 -8.84
C LEU A 34 -2.20 10.13 -8.10
N ASP A 35 -1.35 10.44 -7.13
CA ASP A 35 -1.34 11.70 -6.40
C ASP A 35 -1.19 12.91 -7.33
N ALA A 36 -0.33 12.80 -8.35
CA ALA A 36 -0.10 13.82 -9.36
C ALA A 36 -1.19 13.92 -10.44
N ASP A 37 -2.18 13.01 -10.51
CA ASP A 37 -3.24 13.06 -11.52
C ASP A 37 -4.40 13.99 -11.04
N PRO A 38 -4.67 15.11 -11.73
CA PRO A 38 -5.70 16.06 -11.32
C PRO A 38 -7.10 15.45 -11.23
N ARG A 39 -7.39 14.40 -12.02
CA ARG A 39 -8.70 13.72 -11.99
C ARG A 39 -8.88 12.97 -10.68
N TRP A 40 -7.80 12.39 -10.17
CA TRP A 40 -7.78 11.70 -8.89
C TRP A 40 -7.81 12.67 -7.72
N GLN A 41 -7.10 13.79 -7.80
CA GLN A 41 -7.20 14.86 -6.81
C GLN A 41 -8.64 15.42 -6.71
N GLN A 42 -9.29 15.69 -7.85
CA GLN A 42 -10.70 16.13 -7.89
C GLN A 42 -11.67 15.07 -7.36
N TRP A 43 -11.41 13.79 -7.65
CA TRP A 43 -12.18 12.69 -7.08
C TRP A 43 -12.01 12.63 -5.55
N TRP A 44 -10.78 12.77 -5.05
CA TRP A 44 -10.50 12.77 -3.62
C TRP A 44 -11.16 13.94 -2.89
N HIS A 45 -11.13 15.15 -3.45
CA HIS A 45 -11.81 16.30 -2.84
C HIS A 45 -13.30 16.09 -2.61
N ARG A 46 -13.97 15.25 -3.42
CA ARG A 46 -15.38 14.90 -3.21
C ARG A 46 -15.63 13.99 -2.01
N SER A 47 -14.60 13.39 -1.44
CA SER A 47 -14.69 12.58 -0.22
C SER A 47 -14.92 13.39 1.06
N GLY A 48 -14.61 14.70 1.03
CA GLY A 48 -14.64 15.56 2.22
C GLY A 48 -13.47 15.35 3.19
N PHE A 49 -12.47 14.54 2.83
CA PHE A 49 -11.19 14.47 3.53
C PHE A 49 -10.17 15.42 2.90
N LEU A 50 -9.27 15.97 3.72
CA LEU A 50 -8.18 16.82 3.25
C LEU A 50 -7.07 15.99 2.59
N ASP A 51 -6.67 14.90 3.25
CA ASP A 51 -5.60 14.02 2.78
C ASP A 51 -5.82 12.56 3.20
N CYS A 52 -5.03 11.67 2.59
CA CYS A 52 -5.05 10.22 2.77
C CYS A 52 -3.64 9.72 3.14
N GLU A 53 -3.49 9.16 4.33
CA GLU A 53 -2.32 8.36 4.69
C GLU A 53 -2.53 6.92 4.24
N LEU A 54 -1.81 6.50 3.20
CA LEU A 54 -1.92 5.16 2.62
C LEU A 54 -0.78 4.26 3.08
N GLY A 55 -1.04 3.40 4.06
CA GLY A 55 -0.13 2.38 4.54
C GLY A 55 -0.18 1.11 3.68
N ILE A 56 0.95 0.67 3.13
CA ILE A 56 1.06 -0.57 2.35
C ILE A 56 2.13 -1.45 2.96
N VAL A 57 1.73 -2.61 3.49
CA VAL A 57 2.64 -3.60 4.06
C VAL A 57 2.73 -4.81 3.15
N THR A 58 3.94 -5.12 2.68
CA THR A 58 4.18 -6.35 1.90
C THR A 58 4.49 -7.53 2.81
N GLU A 59 3.76 -8.65 2.63
CA GLU A 59 3.87 -9.86 3.46
C GLU A 59 4.10 -11.13 2.60
N GLY A 60 4.83 -12.11 3.16
CA GLY A 60 5.18 -13.36 2.50
C GLY A 60 4.01 -14.26 2.10
N ARG A 61 4.31 -15.28 1.29
CA ARG A 61 3.36 -16.19 0.61
C ARG A 61 2.46 -17.04 1.52
N LEU A 62 2.60 -16.99 2.83
CA LEU A 62 1.88 -17.87 3.75
C LEU A 62 0.58 -17.19 4.18
N ASP A 63 -0.53 -17.66 3.60
CA ASP A 63 -1.90 -17.53 4.10
C ASP A 63 -2.53 -16.13 4.21
N HIS A 64 -2.73 -15.47 3.06
CA HIS A 64 -3.76 -14.44 2.96
C HIS A 64 -5.15 -15.09 2.98
N LEU A 65 -5.71 -15.31 4.17
CA LEU A 65 -7.13 -15.64 4.27
C LEU A 65 -8.03 -14.44 3.95
N ARG A 66 -7.55 -13.19 4.06
CA ARG A 66 -8.20 -11.97 3.49
C ARG A 66 -7.16 -10.85 3.31
N PRO A 67 -7.31 -9.94 2.32
CA PRO A 67 -6.65 -8.64 2.37
C PRO A 67 -7.14 -7.91 3.64
N SER A 68 -6.23 -7.63 4.56
CA SER A 68 -6.53 -6.84 5.75
C SER A 68 -6.51 -5.37 5.34
N ALA A 69 -7.68 -4.74 5.31
CA ALA A 69 -7.85 -3.31 5.13
C ALA A 69 -8.33 -2.70 6.45
N ASP A 70 -7.60 -1.71 6.96
CA ASP A 70 -8.01 -0.90 8.11
C ASP A 70 -8.17 0.54 7.62
N LEU A 71 -9.42 1.02 7.60
CA LEU A 71 -9.75 2.39 7.21
C LEU A 71 -10.25 3.14 8.44
N ARG A 72 -9.61 4.27 8.73
CA ARG A 72 -9.90 5.09 9.91
C ARG A 72 -9.93 6.55 9.54
N ARG A 73 -10.92 7.27 10.06
CA ARG A 73 -10.88 8.73 10.09
C ARG A 73 -10.05 9.19 11.29
N VAL A 74 -9.07 10.03 11.03
CA VAL A 74 -8.26 10.72 12.05
C VAL A 74 -8.37 12.20 11.74
N ASP A 75 -9.15 12.92 12.54
CA ASP A 75 -9.55 14.31 12.27
C ASP A 75 -10.17 14.47 10.87
N ASP A 76 -9.55 15.26 9.99
CA ASP A 76 -9.97 15.47 8.60
C ASP A 76 -9.19 14.63 7.59
N ARG A 77 -8.51 13.59 8.07
CA ARG A 77 -7.64 12.70 7.28
C ARG A 77 -8.19 11.28 7.26
N LEU A 78 -8.00 10.60 6.14
CA LEU A 78 -8.21 9.15 6.07
C LEU A 78 -6.87 8.45 6.31
N ARG A 79 -6.80 7.55 7.27
CA ARG A 79 -5.71 6.58 7.41
C ARG A 79 -6.19 5.23 6.90
N ALA A 80 -5.58 4.74 5.83
CA ALA A 80 -5.96 3.49 5.18
C ALA A 80 -4.73 2.57 5.10
N ASN A 81 -4.76 1.46 5.84
CA ASN A 81 -3.67 0.49 5.86
C ASN A 81 -4.09 -0.80 5.14
N PHE A 82 -3.22 -1.29 4.27
CA PHE A 82 -3.43 -2.47 3.45
C PHE A 82 -2.23 -3.42 3.54
N THR A 83 -2.53 -4.72 3.44
CA THR A 83 -1.52 -5.77 3.25
C THR A 83 -1.53 -6.25 1.79
N CYS A 84 -0.34 -6.35 1.18
CA CYS A 84 -0.15 -6.92 -0.15
C CYS A 84 0.71 -8.18 -0.11
N ALA A 85 0.36 -9.15 -0.96
CA ALA A 85 1.18 -10.33 -1.15
C ALA A 85 2.52 -9.98 -1.82
N LEU A 86 3.60 -10.58 -1.33
CA LEU A 86 4.89 -10.54 -2.00
C LEU A 86 4.79 -11.21 -3.39
N PRO A 87 5.25 -10.54 -4.46
CA PRO A 87 5.35 -11.16 -5.77
C PRO A 87 6.30 -12.37 -5.76
N PRO A 88 6.08 -13.37 -6.65
CA PRO A 88 7.00 -14.49 -6.80
C PRO A 88 8.45 -14.02 -7.08
N ALA A 89 9.43 -14.73 -6.54
CA ALA A 89 10.82 -14.50 -6.90
C ALA A 89 11.03 -14.65 -8.42
N GLY A 90 11.80 -13.75 -9.01
CA GLY A 90 12.07 -13.75 -10.46
C GLY A 90 10.99 -13.09 -11.34
N THR A 91 9.95 -12.49 -10.75
CA THR A 91 8.95 -11.70 -11.51
C THR A 91 9.64 -10.57 -12.28
N ALA A 92 9.31 -10.42 -13.57
CA ALA A 92 9.91 -9.39 -14.42
C ALA A 92 9.53 -7.97 -13.97
N ARG A 93 10.42 -6.99 -14.19
CA ARG A 93 10.20 -5.59 -13.77
C ARG A 93 8.89 -4.99 -14.30
N ASP A 94 8.59 -5.18 -15.59
CA ASP A 94 7.36 -4.64 -16.19
C ASP A 94 6.09 -5.26 -15.58
N GLU A 95 6.18 -6.52 -15.18
CA GLU A 95 5.10 -7.21 -14.49
C GLU A 95 4.94 -6.68 -13.06
N LEU A 96 6.03 -6.41 -12.35
CA LEU A 96 6.00 -5.75 -11.04
C LEU A 96 5.38 -4.34 -11.10
N VAL A 97 5.68 -3.56 -12.15
CA VAL A 97 5.09 -2.23 -12.38
C VAL A 97 3.58 -2.34 -12.60
N ARG A 98 3.13 -3.23 -13.50
CA ARG A 98 1.69 -3.45 -13.75
C ARG A 98 0.96 -3.94 -12.51
N ARG A 99 1.59 -4.83 -11.75
CA ARG A 99 1.03 -5.37 -10.51
C ARG A 99 0.88 -4.26 -9.47
N ALA A 100 1.92 -3.46 -9.24
CA ALA A 100 1.86 -2.34 -8.30
C ALA A 100 0.74 -1.34 -8.64
N ALA A 101 0.59 -0.98 -9.91
CA ALA A 101 -0.49 -0.11 -10.37
C ALA A 101 -1.89 -0.73 -10.13
N THR A 102 -2.02 -2.04 -10.34
CA THR A 102 -3.28 -2.78 -10.11
C THR A 102 -3.62 -2.85 -8.62
N GLU A 103 -2.63 -3.09 -7.76
CA GLU A 103 -2.80 -3.18 -6.31
C GLU A 103 -3.22 -1.82 -5.72
N VAL A 104 -2.53 -0.73 -6.10
CA VAL A 104 -2.89 0.63 -5.68
C VAL A 104 -4.30 0.98 -6.14
N ARG A 105 -4.67 0.67 -7.40
CA ARG A 105 -6.05 0.87 -7.88
C ARG A 105 -7.06 0.09 -7.04
N THR A 106 -6.76 -1.17 -6.71
CA THR A 106 -7.65 -2.03 -5.91
C THR A 106 -7.85 -1.47 -4.50
N MET A 107 -6.81 -0.92 -3.87
CA MET A 107 -6.94 -0.23 -2.57
C MET A 107 -7.90 0.95 -2.65
N PHE A 108 -7.82 1.75 -3.72
CA PHE A 108 -8.74 2.86 -3.93
C PHE A 108 -10.16 2.43 -4.26
N GLU A 109 -10.37 1.28 -4.92
CA GLU A 109 -11.70 0.69 -5.07
C GLU A 109 -12.29 0.33 -3.69
N LEU A 110 -11.48 -0.24 -2.79
CA LEU A 110 -11.91 -0.54 -1.43
C LEU A 110 -12.23 0.74 -0.63
N ILE A 111 -11.42 1.79 -0.76
CA ILE A 111 -11.69 3.11 -0.16
C ILE A 111 -13.01 3.68 -0.71
N ARG A 112 -13.20 3.61 -2.03
CA ARG A 112 -14.42 4.07 -2.70
C ARG A 112 -15.65 3.38 -2.11
N GLU A 113 -15.62 2.06 -2.00
CA GLU A 113 -16.74 1.29 -1.47
C GLU A 113 -17.00 1.61 0.00
N ALA A 114 -15.94 1.66 0.82
CA ALA A 114 -16.04 1.93 2.25
C ALA A 114 -16.61 3.34 2.56
N LEU A 115 -16.29 4.33 1.72
CA LEU A 115 -16.71 5.71 1.87
C LEU A 115 -17.92 6.09 1.00
N ALA A 116 -18.49 5.13 0.25
CA ALA A 116 -19.57 5.35 -0.72
C ALA A 116 -19.28 6.49 -1.73
N LEU A 117 -18.04 6.54 -2.22
CA LEU A 117 -17.60 7.56 -3.18
C LEU A 117 -18.05 7.22 -4.62
N PRO A 118 -18.08 8.23 -5.52
CA PRO A 118 -18.32 8.00 -6.94
C PRO A 118 -17.28 7.07 -7.58
N ASP A 119 -17.56 6.56 -8.78
CA ASP A 119 -16.63 5.72 -9.55
C ASP A 119 -15.24 6.35 -9.66
N LEU A 120 -14.22 5.49 -9.59
CA LEU A 120 -12.83 5.92 -9.72
C LEU A 120 -12.57 6.52 -11.10
N PRO A 121 -11.73 7.56 -11.20
CA PRO A 121 -11.23 8.00 -12.49
C PRO A 121 -10.49 6.87 -13.25
N PRO A 122 -10.28 7.04 -14.57
CA PRO A 122 -9.38 6.18 -15.32
C PRO A 122 -8.00 6.14 -14.64
N PRO A 123 -7.34 4.97 -14.56
CA PRO A 123 -6.03 4.88 -13.95
C PRO A 123 -5.03 5.65 -14.84
N PRO A 124 -4.03 6.33 -14.25
CA PRO A 124 -2.93 6.84 -15.04
C PRO A 124 -2.16 5.68 -15.69
N THR A 125 -1.49 5.96 -16.80
CA THR A 125 -0.69 4.95 -17.51
C THR A 125 0.45 4.47 -16.60
N PRO A 126 0.57 3.15 -16.34
CA PRO A 126 1.68 2.62 -15.57
C PRO A 126 3.02 2.97 -16.23
N SER A 127 3.96 3.47 -15.45
CA SER A 127 5.31 3.77 -15.89
C SER A 127 6.31 3.17 -14.89
N ALA A 128 7.51 2.88 -15.36
CA ALA A 128 8.56 2.39 -14.48
C ALA A 128 9.01 3.50 -13.52
N PRO A 129 9.36 3.16 -12.27
CA PRO A 129 10.00 4.13 -11.37
C PRO A 129 11.33 4.60 -11.99
N PRO A 130 11.73 5.87 -11.79
CA PRO A 130 13.01 6.37 -12.28
C PRO A 130 14.18 5.57 -11.69
N GLU A 131 15.21 5.30 -12.48
CA GLU A 131 16.36 4.46 -12.05
C GLU A 131 17.14 5.08 -10.89
N ASP A 132 17.12 6.42 -10.78
CA ASP A 132 17.72 7.21 -9.69
C ASP A 132 16.73 7.52 -8.56
N ALA A 133 15.57 6.85 -8.50
CA ALA A 133 14.68 6.94 -7.34
C ALA A 133 15.49 6.57 -6.09
N GLY A 134 15.73 7.56 -5.23
CA GLY A 134 16.52 7.41 -4.00
C GLY A 134 16.02 6.29 -3.10
N GLU A 135 16.74 6.01 -2.01
CA GLU A 135 16.30 5.01 -1.05
C GLU A 135 14.90 5.33 -0.53
N VAL A 136 13.94 4.46 -0.84
CA VAL A 136 12.58 4.55 -0.32
C VAL A 136 12.65 4.32 1.18
N PRO A 137 12.15 5.25 2.02
CA PRO A 137 12.04 4.99 3.44
C PRO A 137 11.01 3.87 3.66
N VAL A 138 11.51 2.64 3.79
CA VAL A 138 10.70 1.46 4.07
C VAL A 138 10.79 1.16 5.55
N THR A 139 9.64 1.10 6.21
CA THR A 139 9.58 0.58 7.58
C THR A 139 9.71 -0.94 7.52
N ALA A 140 10.88 -1.47 7.87
CA ALA A 140 11.09 -2.90 8.03
C ALA A 140 10.83 -3.29 9.49
N LYS A 141 9.82 -4.13 9.74
CA LYS A 141 9.61 -4.76 11.04
C LYS A 141 9.76 -6.27 10.88
N GLY A 142 10.63 -6.87 11.69
CA GLY A 142 10.68 -8.33 11.81
C GLY A 142 9.36 -8.80 12.41
N LEU A 143 8.69 -9.74 11.75
CA LEU A 143 7.51 -10.38 12.33
C LEU A 143 7.93 -11.05 13.65
N PRO A 144 7.19 -10.86 14.76
CA PRO A 144 7.48 -11.58 15.98
C PRO A 144 7.45 -13.09 15.69
N SER A 145 8.38 -13.85 16.26
CA SER A 145 8.41 -15.31 16.11
C SER A 145 7.08 -15.87 16.58
N ILE A 146 6.27 -16.34 15.64
CA ILE A 146 5.00 -16.98 15.93
C ILE A 146 5.33 -18.29 16.68
N PRO A 147 4.84 -18.52 17.91
CA PRO A 147 4.99 -19.80 18.59
C PRO A 147 4.55 -20.93 17.65
N ARG A 148 5.27 -22.05 17.60
CA ARG A 148 5.00 -23.17 16.66
C ARG A 148 3.56 -23.66 16.65
N GLU A 149 2.83 -23.45 17.74
CA GLU A 149 1.41 -23.80 17.89
C GLU A 149 0.46 -22.88 17.11
N LEU A 150 0.93 -21.69 16.71
CA LEU A 150 0.26 -20.70 15.86
C LEU A 150 0.90 -20.65 14.46
N GLU A 151 1.78 -21.58 14.07
CA GLU A 151 2.34 -21.63 12.71
C GLU A 151 1.31 -21.77 11.56
N PRO A 152 0.09 -22.32 11.74
CA PRO A 152 -0.96 -22.23 10.72
C PRO A 152 -1.53 -20.82 10.55
N GLN A 153 -1.09 -19.86 11.37
CA GLN A 153 -1.61 -18.51 11.51
C GLN A 153 -0.58 -17.45 11.09
N GLY A 154 0.18 -17.70 10.02
CA GLY A 154 1.30 -16.88 9.53
C GLY A 154 0.96 -15.45 9.08
N TYR A 155 0.23 -14.66 9.87
CA TYR A 155 -0.38 -13.41 9.50
C TYR A 155 -0.07 -12.25 10.45
N LEU A 156 0.00 -11.04 9.89
CA LEU A 156 -0.22 -9.80 10.66
C LEU A 156 -1.71 -9.66 11.01
N THR A 157 -2.02 -9.66 12.30
CA THR A 157 -3.34 -9.29 12.81
C THR A 157 -3.66 -7.82 12.47
N LEU A 158 -4.95 -7.47 12.38
CA LEU A 158 -5.42 -6.10 12.16
C LEU A 158 -4.78 -5.09 13.14
N THR A 159 -4.58 -5.49 14.40
CA THR A 159 -3.87 -4.71 15.43
C THR A 159 -2.39 -4.51 15.08
N GLN A 160 -1.70 -5.54 14.57
CA GLN A 160 -0.30 -5.40 14.15
C GLN A 160 -0.15 -4.53 12.90
N VAL A 161 -1.15 -4.50 12.00
CA VAL A 161 -1.18 -3.58 10.85
C VAL A 161 -1.36 -2.13 11.34
N GLN A 162 -2.24 -1.90 12.31
CA GLN A 162 -2.47 -0.59 12.92
C GLN A 162 -1.20 -0.07 13.62
N ASP A 163 -0.50 -0.94 14.34
CA ASP A 163 0.74 -0.59 15.04
C ASP A 163 1.97 -0.62 14.11
N PHE A 164 1.85 -1.12 12.87
CA PHE A 164 2.97 -1.31 11.96
C PHE A 164 3.68 0.01 11.69
N PHE A 165 2.89 1.06 11.55
CA PHE A 165 3.36 2.38 11.23
C PHE A 165 3.44 3.31 12.47
N GLY A 166 3.05 2.84 13.65
CA GLY A 166 2.95 3.68 14.85
C GLY A 166 1.74 4.62 14.80
N SER A 167 1.11 4.80 15.96
CA SER A 167 -0.05 5.68 16.19
C SER A 167 0.28 7.14 15.94
#